data_AF-A0A251XDH3-F1
#
_entry.id   AF-A0A251XDH3-F1
#
_cell.length_a   1.000
_cell.length_b   1.000
_cell.length_c   1.000
_cell.angle_alpha   90.00
_cell.angle_beta   90.00
_cell.angle_gamma   90.00
#
_symmetry.space_group_name_H-M   'P 1'
#
loop_
_entity.id
_entity.type
_entity.pdbx_description
1 polymer ?
#
loop_
_entity_poly.entity_id
_entity_poly.type
_entity_poly.pdbx_seq_one_letter_code
_entity_poly.pdbx_strand_id
1 'polypeptide(L)'
;MRASVGLLVPLVVLLAIDRLDLALYASFGAFTGLYGRNERYRLRLASVGAGAAMMLVAISTGVLLSLADAPLGLEAVGLAIVLGGASLVSTAMSLVPPHPLFPVFGLVVCAAVPVDGAQARDALVTAVAAILFSAGVCMSGWLLRRWAPDAQAHRFRALPRIPVRDAAVHRDPAAWTAVVANVVGALVAGAIAVALGLGHHYWAVVTLVAVLPVVRGPLSFTRVAHRVLGTLAGSVVAAGILALHLPAPAVIAVAIACQFAAELAVGSTTGWRSSSSRRSRS
;
A
#
# COMPACT_ATOMS: atom_id res chain seq x y z
N MET A 1 -10.84 11.27 0.34
CA MET A 1 -9.77 12.24 0.66
C MET A 1 -9.00 11.81 1.91
N ARG A 2 -8.84 10.51 2.18
CA ARG A 2 -8.27 10.06 3.47
C ARG A 2 -6.80 9.66 3.34
N ALA A 3 -6.43 8.98 2.27
CA ALA A 3 -5.06 8.61 1.99
C ALA A 3 -4.27 9.81 1.47
N SER A 4 -4.90 10.73 0.73
CA SER A 4 -4.26 12.01 0.35
C SER A 4 -3.88 12.84 1.59
N VAL A 5 -4.78 12.98 2.57
CA VAL A 5 -4.48 13.70 3.83
C VAL A 5 -3.45 12.94 4.66
N GLY A 6 -3.59 11.62 4.76
CA GLY A 6 -2.65 10.75 5.46
C GLY A 6 -1.22 10.83 4.90
N LEU A 7 -1.05 11.17 3.62
CA LEU A 7 0.25 11.33 2.96
C LEU A 7 0.75 12.79 3.01
N LEU A 8 -0.14 13.76 2.73
CA LEU A 8 0.18 15.19 2.68
C LEU A 8 0.74 15.69 4.01
N VAL A 9 0.08 15.39 5.13
CA VAL A 9 0.44 15.98 6.43
C VAL A 9 1.83 15.52 6.89
N PRO A 10 2.17 14.22 6.91
CA PRO A 10 3.52 13.79 7.26
C PRO A 10 4.61 14.40 6.35
N LEU A 11 4.37 14.50 5.04
CA LEU A 11 5.34 15.06 4.11
C LEU A 11 5.57 16.57 4.32
N VAL A 12 4.51 17.33 4.60
CA VAL A 12 4.63 18.77 4.91
C VAL A 12 5.33 18.97 6.25
N VAL A 13 5.06 18.14 7.26
CA VAL A 13 5.76 18.20 8.55
C VAL A 13 7.24 17.90 8.36
N LEU A 14 7.59 16.84 7.61
CA LEU A 14 8.99 16.50 7.32
C LEU A 14 9.70 17.59 6.51
N LEU A 15 9.01 18.22 5.56
CA LEU A 15 9.51 19.39 4.83
C LEU A 15 9.79 20.56 5.78
N ALA A 16 8.89 20.83 6.73
CA ALA A 16 9.02 21.96 7.66
C ALA A 16 10.17 21.78 8.67
N ILE A 17 10.52 20.54 9.01
CA ILE A 17 11.64 20.22 9.91
C ILE A 17 12.94 19.86 9.15
N ASP A 18 12.96 20.03 7.83
CA ASP A 18 14.09 19.70 6.95
C ASP A 18 14.58 18.24 7.07
N ARG A 19 13.63 17.30 7.27
CA ARG A 19 13.88 15.86 7.38
C ARG A 19 13.23 15.07 6.25
N LEU A 20 13.36 15.56 5.02
CA LEU A 20 12.87 14.86 3.83
C LEU A 20 13.60 13.54 3.55
N ASP A 21 14.76 13.31 4.18
CA ASP A 21 15.42 12.00 4.24
C ASP A 21 14.47 10.90 4.75
N LEU A 22 13.53 11.24 5.63
CA LEU A 22 12.57 10.29 6.20
C LEU A 22 11.25 10.17 5.41
N ALA A 23 11.10 10.91 4.30
CA ALA A 23 9.85 11.01 3.54
C ALA A 23 9.39 9.63 3.01
N LEU A 24 10.33 8.76 2.69
CA LEU A 24 10.07 7.38 2.27
C LEU A 24 9.27 6.60 3.33
N TYR A 25 9.75 6.60 4.57
CA TYR A 25 9.15 5.86 5.68
C TYR A 25 7.78 6.42 6.07
N ALA A 26 7.64 7.75 6.05
CA ALA A 26 6.36 8.41 6.26
C ALA A 26 5.34 8.03 5.16
N SER A 27 5.77 7.98 3.90
CA SER A 27 4.91 7.64 2.76
C SER A 27 4.40 6.21 2.86
N PHE A 28 5.26 5.25 3.18
CA PHE A 28 4.83 3.87 3.42
C PHE A 28 3.91 3.76 4.63
N GLY A 29 4.21 4.45 5.74
CA GLY A 29 3.33 4.47 6.90
C GLY A 29 1.92 5.00 6.56
N ALA A 30 1.85 6.03 5.72
CA ALA A 30 0.60 6.61 5.24
C ALA A 30 -0.27 5.64 4.42
N PHE A 31 0.31 4.63 3.76
CA PHE A 31 -0.45 3.60 3.01
C PHE A 31 -1.32 2.72 3.90
N THR A 32 -1.12 2.73 5.22
CA THR A 32 -2.08 2.18 6.18
C THR A 32 -3.50 2.72 5.94
N GLY A 33 -3.61 3.99 5.54
CA GLY A 33 -4.87 4.64 5.25
C GLY A 33 -5.58 4.14 3.98
N LEU A 34 -5.01 3.21 3.23
CA LEU A 34 -5.66 2.57 2.09
C LEU A 34 -6.62 1.45 2.52
N TYR A 35 -6.39 0.82 3.67
CA TYR A 35 -7.18 -0.33 4.14
C TYR A 35 -8.55 0.05 4.73
N GLY A 36 -9.50 -0.89 4.73
CA GLY A 36 -10.81 -0.74 5.38
C GLY A 36 -11.81 0.19 4.67
N ARG A 37 -11.65 0.39 3.35
CA ARG A 37 -12.49 1.29 2.55
C ARG A 37 -13.97 0.84 2.58
N ASN A 38 -14.88 1.78 2.83
CA ASN A 38 -16.34 1.57 2.86
C ASN A 38 -16.87 0.58 3.92
N GLU A 39 -16.05 0.21 4.91
CA GLU A 39 -16.47 -0.65 6.03
C GLU A 39 -17.04 0.17 7.18
N ARG A 40 -17.94 -0.44 7.96
CA ARG A 40 -18.42 0.12 9.24
C ARG A 40 -17.24 0.31 10.19
N TYR A 41 -17.21 1.39 10.97
CA TYR A 41 -16.03 1.77 11.77
C TYR A 41 -15.53 0.67 12.74
N ARG A 42 -16.43 -0.10 13.35
CA ARG A 42 -16.07 -1.25 14.21
C ARG A 42 -15.29 -2.33 13.43
N LEU A 43 -15.73 -2.65 12.22
CA LEU A 43 -15.08 -3.64 11.37
C LEU A 43 -13.80 -3.06 10.76
N ARG A 44 -13.85 -1.79 10.36
CA ARG A 44 -12.73 -1.05 9.80
C ARG A 44 -11.53 -1.02 10.73
N LEU A 45 -11.72 -0.91 12.05
CA LEU A 45 -10.62 -0.90 13.01
C LEU A 45 -9.71 -2.11 12.84
N ALA A 46 -10.30 -3.30 12.71
CA ALA A 46 -9.52 -4.52 12.50
C ALA A 46 -8.89 -4.60 11.10
N SER A 47 -9.53 -4.08 10.05
CA SER A 47 -8.94 -4.05 8.70
C SER A 47 -7.79 -3.05 8.58
N VAL A 48 -7.93 -1.87 9.19
CA VAL A 48 -6.87 -0.86 9.29
C VAL A 48 -5.77 -1.31 10.22
N GLY A 49 -6.10 -1.97 11.34
CA GLY A 49 -5.13 -2.56 12.26
C GLY A 49 -4.29 -3.66 11.60
N ALA A 50 -4.91 -4.55 10.82
CA ALA A 50 -4.17 -5.55 10.03
C ALA A 50 -3.27 -4.88 8.99
N GLY A 51 -3.75 -3.84 8.30
CA GLY A 51 -2.94 -3.03 7.39
C GLY A 51 -1.75 -2.37 8.08
N ALA A 52 -1.98 -1.75 9.25
CA ALA A 52 -0.95 -1.10 10.06
C ALA A 52 0.12 -2.10 10.52
N ALA A 53 -0.29 -3.27 10.99
CA ALA A 53 0.62 -4.33 11.41
C ALA A 53 1.48 -4.83 10.24
N MET A 54 0.87 -5.08 9.07
CA MET A 54 1.62 -5.49 7.88
C MET A 54 2.62 -4.42 7.42
N MET A 55 2.22 -3.14 7.41
CA MET A 55 3.13 -2.06 7.03
C MET A 55 4.27 -1.90 8.05
N LEU A 56 3.96 -1.97 9.35
CA LEU A 56 4.96 -1.88 10.41
C LEU A 56 5.98 -3.02 10.32
N VAL A 57 5.51 -4.27 10.18
CA VAL A 57 6.38 -5.43 9.99
C VAL A 57 7.23 -5.25 8.73
N ALA A 58 6.64 -4.89 7.60
CA ALA A 58 7.36 -4.73 6.35
C ALA A 58 8.46 -3.65 6.42
N ILE A 59 8.12 -2.46 6.91
CA ILE A 59 9.07 -1.34 7.04
C ILE A 59 10.16 -1.71 8.04
N SER A 60 9.78 -2.30 9.19
CA SER A 60 10.76 -2.68 10.22
C SER A 60 11.73 -3.74 9.72
N THR A 61 11.23 -4.77 9.05
CA THR A 61 12.07 -5.80 8.44
C THR A 61 13.00 -5.19 7.39
N GLY A 62 12.51 -4.31 6.51
CA GLY A 62 13.36 -3.65 5.51
C GLY A 62 14.46 -2.78 6.14
N VAL A 63 14.12 -1.96 7.13
CA VAL A 63 15.08 -1.11 7.86
C VAL A 63 16.12 -1.97 8.61
N LEU A 64 15.70 -3.07 9.23
CA LEU A 64 16.62 -3.97 9.94
C LEU A 64 17.55 -4.73 9.00
N LEU A 65 17.06 -5.16 7.83
CA LEU A 65 17.89 -5.79 6.81
C LEU A 65 18.95 -4.82 6.27
N SER A 66 18.56 -3.57 6.01
CA SER A 66 19.48 -2.50 5.59
C SER A 66 20.51 -2.17 6.66
N LEU A 67 20.09 -2.01 7.92
CA LEU A 67 21.00 -1.74 9.04
C LEU A 67 22.02 -2.86 9.27
N ALA A 68 21.62 -4.11 9.00
CA ALA A 68 22.49 -5.29 9.14
C ALA A 68 23.39 -5.54 7.93
N ASP A 69 23.31 -4.70 6.88
CA ASP A 69 23.95 -4.94 5.58
C ASP A 69 23.71 -6.38 5.09
N ALA A 70 22.44 -6.81 5.18
CA ALA A 70 22.09 -8.21 5.04
C ALA A 70 22.39 -8.73 3.62
N PRO A 71 22.99 -9.92 3.48
CA PRO A 71 23.17 -10.52 2.16
C PRO A 71 21.84 -10.76 1.47
N LEU A 72 21.86 -10.73 0.13
CA LEU A 72 20.68 -10.92 -0.73
C LEU A 72 19.83 -12.15 -0.37
N GLY A 73 20.44 -13.22 0.12
CA GLY A 73 19.73 -14.42 0.59
C GLY A 73 18.79 -14.14 1.78
N LEU A 74 19.20 -13.31 2.74
CA LEU A 74 18.36 -12.91 3.86
C LEU A 74 17.25 -11.94 3.44
N GLU A 75 17.53 -11.03 2.49
CA GLU A 75 16.50 -10.18 1.90
C GLU A 75 15.43 -11.00 1.18
N ALA A 76 15.84 -12.01 0.41
CA ALA A 76 14.94 -12.94 -0.27
C ALA A 76 14.05 -13.71 0.73
N VAL A 77 14.62 -14.14 1.87
CA VAL A 77 13.85 -14.78 2.95
C VAL A 77 12.86 -13.80 3.58
N GLY A 78 13.30 -12.56 3.88
CA GLY A 78 12.43 -11.51 4.41
C GLY A 78 11.27 -11.18 3.46
N LEU A 79 11.55 -11.08 2.16
CA LEU A 79 10.56 -10.91 1.11
C LEU A 79 9.56 -12.07 1.09
N ALA A 80 10.03 -13.33 1.10
CA ALA A 80 9.17 -14.51 1.08
C ALA A 80 8.21 -14.54 2.28
N ILE A 81 8.72 -14.24 3.48
CA ILE A 81 7.94 -14.20 4.73
C ILE A 81 6.90 -13.09 4.66
N VAL A 82 7.29 -11.87 4.31
CA VAL A 82 6.37 -10.71 4.27
C VAL A 82 5.34 -10.86 3.16
N LEU A 83 5.74 -11.26 1.96
CA LEU A 83 4.81 -11.49 0.85
C LEU A 83 3.82 -12.61 1.17
N GLY A 84 4.28 -13.75 1.71
CA GLY A 84 3.42 -14.86 2.08
C GLY A 84 2.46 -14.50 3.22
N GLY A 85 3.00 -13.93 4.31
CA GLY A 85 2.22 -13.49 5.46
C GLY A 85 1.19 -12.43 5.09
N ALA A 86 1.59 -11.39 4.35
CA ALA A 86 0.68 -10.34 3.92
C ALA A 86 -0.39 -10.85 2.94
N SER A 87 -0.06 -11.81 2.08
CA SER A 87 -1.04 -12.48 1.21
C SER A 87 -2.11 -13.21 2.01
N LEU A 88 -1.69 -14.01 3.01
CA LEU A 88 -2.60 -14.77 3.87
C LEU A 88 -3.44 -13.83 4.72
N VAL A 89 -2.85 -12.83 5.38
CA VAL A 89 -3.58 -11.84 6.19
C VAL A 89 -4.58 -11.07 5.33
N SER A 90 -4.17 -10.61 4.14
CA SER A 90 -5.06 -9.87 3.22
C SER A 90 -6.25 -10.71 2.79
N THR A 91 -6.05 -12.01 2.57
CA THR A 91 -7.11 -12.95 2.20
C THR A 91 -8.00 -13.28 3.40
N ALA A 92 -7.40 -13.65 4.54
CA ALA A 92 -8.11 -14.01 5.77
C ALA A 92 -9.02 -12.87 6.26
N MET A 93 -8.54 -11.63 6.15
CA MET A 93 -9.25 -10.45 6.63
C MET A 93 -10.15 -9.82 5.56
N SER A 94 -10.19 -10.39 4.34
CA SER A 94 -10.85 -9.79 3.17
C SER A 94 -10.50 -8.30 3.03
N LEU A 95 -9.21 -7.98 3.05
CA LEU A 95 -8.76 -6.58 2.97
C LEU A 95 -9.03 -5.98 1.60
N VAL A 96 -9.23 -4.66 1.56
CA VAL A 96 -9.12 -3.88 0.33
C VAL A 96 -8.12 -2.77 0.57
N PRO A 97 -7.06 -2.66 -0.24
CA PRO A 97 -6.72 -3.53 -1.39
C PRO A 97 -6.36 -4.97 -0.96
N PRO A 98 -6.70 -6.00 -1.76
CA PRO A 98 -6.44 -7.40 -1.40
C PRO A 98 -5.04 -7.87 -1.80
N HIS A 99 -4.35 -7.11 -2.65
CA HIS A 99 -3.02 -7.43 -3.14
C HIS A 99 -1.97 -6.92 -2.13
N PRO A 100 -1.01 -7.74 -1.67
CA PRO A 100 0.00 -7.35 -0.68
C PRO A 100 1.12 -6.48 -1.26
N LEU A 101 0.82 -5.65 -2.25
CA LEU A 101 1.80 -4.81 -2.95
C LEU A 101 2.48 -3.82 -2.00
N PHE A 102 1.69 -3.12 -1.17
CA PHE A 102 2.20 -2.05 -0.31
C PHE A 102 3.20 -2.53 0.75
N PRO A 103 2.93 -3.61 1.53
CA PRO A 103 3.94 -4.12 2.46
C PRO A 103 5.17 -4.68 1.74
N VAL A 104 5.00 -5.38 0.61
CA VAL A 104 6.16 -5.85 -0.17
C VAL A 104 7.01 -4.68 -0.66
N PHE A 105 6.38 -3.64 -1.20
CA PHE A 105 7.06 -2.46 -1.68
C PHE A 105 7.78 -1.72 -0.54
N GLY A 106 7.13 -1.61 0.63
CA GLY A 106 7.74 -1.06 1.84
C GLY A 106 8.99 -1.82 2.25
N LEU A 107 8.94 -3.16 2.30
CA LEU A 107 10.10 -3.99 2.67
C LEU A 107 11.26 -3.80 1.70
N VAL A 108 11.04 -4.03 0.40
CA VAL A 108 12.15 -4.09 -0.56
C VAL A 108 12.81 -2.74 -0.79
N VAL A 109 12.04 -1.64 -0.71
CA VAL A 109 12.62 -0.30 -0.83
C VAL A 109 13.31 0.13 0.45
N CYS A 110 12.77 -0.19 1.63
CA CYS A 110 13.46 0.12 2.89
C CYS A 110 14.75 -0.69 3.06
N ALA A 111 14.79 -1.93 2.54
CA ALA A 111 16.01 -2.74 2.50
C ALA A 111 17.07 -2.17 1.54
N ALA A 112 16.64 -1.62 0.39
CA ALA A 112 17.54 -1.09 -0.63
C ALA A 112 18.17 0.28 -0.30
N VAL A 113 17.67 0.99 0.72
CA VAL A 113 18.20 2.30 1.14
C VAL A 113 19.11 2.10 2.35
N PRO A 114 20.44 2.30 2.23
CA PRO A 114 21.36 2.15 3.35
C PRO A 114 21.00 3.08 4.51
N VAL A 115 21.02 2.56 5.73
CA VAL A 115 20.77 3.34 6.96
C VAL A 115 21.82 3.05 8.02
N ASP A 116 22.19 4.08 8.77
CA ASP A 116 22.93 3.91 10.02
C ASP A 116 21.97 3.67 11.21
N GLY A 117 22.51 3.40 12.41
CA GLY A 117 21.69 3.11 13.59
C GLY A 117 20.79 4.27 14.05
N ALA A 118 21.23 5.51 13.86
CA ALA A 118 20.43 6.69 14.23
C ALA A 118 19.30 6.92 13.23
N GLN A 119 19.61 6.81 11.93
CA GLN A 119 18.65 6.89 10.84
C GLN A 119 17.63 5.75 10.90
N ALA A 120 18.04 4.53 11.24
CA ALA A 120 17.13 3.40 11.43
C ALA A 120 16.10 3.70 12.53
N ARG A 121 16.53 4.25 13.67
CA ARG A 121 15.62 4.67 14.74
C ARG A 121 14.66 5.76 14.25
N ASP A 122 15.17 6.80 13.61
CA ASP A 122 14.37 7.92 13.12
C ASP A 122 13.36 7.46 12.04
N ALA A 123 13.75 6.53 11.17
CA ALA A 123 12.92 5.89 10.17
C ALA A 123 11.76 5.12 10.82
N LEU A 124 12.03 4.28 11.82
CA LEU A 124 11.01 3.51 12.53
C LEU A 124 10.04 4.40 13.31
N VAL A 125 10.55 5.43 14.00
CA VAL A 125 9.71 6.41 14.71
C VAL A 125 8.79 7.13 13.71
N THR A 126 9.33 7.56 12.59
CA THR A 126 8.57 8.24 11.53
C THR A 126 7.52 7.33 10.91
N ALA A 127 7.87 6.08 10.63
CA ALA A 127 6.93 5.08 10.13
C ALA A 127 5.78 4.85 11.11
N VAL A 128 6.08 4.64 12.40
CA VAL A 128 5.07 4.46 13.44
C VAL A 128 4.17 5.69 13.56
N ALA A 129 4.75 6.90 13.59
CA ALA A 129 4.00 8.14 13.65
C ALA A 129 3.05 8.30 12.45
N ALA A 130 3.54 8.03 11.22
CA ALA A 130 2.72 8.10 10.01
C ALA A 130 1.62 7.03 9.98
N ILE A 131 1.90 5.80 10.45
CA ILE A 131 0.92 4.72 10.58
C ILE A 131 -0.20 5.13 11.55
N LEU A 132 0.16 5.59 12.74
CA LEU A 132 -0.80 6.02 13.77
C LEU A 132 -1.63 7.21 13.30
N PHE A 133 -0.98 8.20 12.68
CA PHE A 133 -1.65 9.36 12.11
C PHE A 133 -2.65 8.94 11.02
N SER A 134 -2.22 8.11 10.07
CA SER A 134 -3.08 7.66 8.95
C SER A 134 -4.23 6.78 9.42
N ALA A 135 -4.00 5.92 10.42
CA ALA A 135 -5.04 5.14 11.09
C ALA A 135 -6.05 6.07 11.79
N GLY A 136 -5.58 7.10 12.49
CA GLY A 136 -6.40 8.14 13.11
C GLY A 136 -7.27 8.88 12.09
N VAL A 137 -6.68 9.34 10.98
CA VAL A 137 -7.41 9.97 9.86
C VAL A 137 -8.47 9.02 9.27
N CYS A 138 -8.22 7.72 9.23
CA CYS A 138 -9.21 6.75 8.76
C CYS A 138 -10.39 6.53 9.72
N MET A 139 -10.15 6.71 11.02
CA MET A 139 -11.15 6.60 12.08
C MET A 139 -11.85 7.92 12.39
N SER A 140 -11.26 9.07 12.05
CA SER A 140 -11.81 10.41 12.37
C SER A 140 -13.23 10.63 11.85
N GLY A 141 -13.59 10.02 10.73
CA GLY A 141 -14.95 10.07 10.19
C GLY A 141 -16.02 9.49 11.13
N TRP A 142 -15.65 8.64 12.09
CA TRP A 142 -16.56 8.16 13.13
C TRP A 142 -16.97 9.31 14.06
N LEU A 143 -16.00 10.12 14.49
CA LEU A 143 -16.25 11.28 15.35
C LEU A 143 -17.14 12.30 14.65
N LEU A 144 -16.84 12.57 13.37
CA LEU A 144 -17.66 13.46 12.54
C LEU A 144 -19.11 12.96 12.38
N ARG A 145 -19.33 11.66 12.24
CA ARG A 145 -20.69 11.09 12.16
C ARG A 145 -21.40 11.05 13.50
N ARG A 146 -20.68 10.85 14.60
CA ARG A 146 -21.25 10.84 15.95
C ARG A 146 -21.82 12.20 16.32
N TRP A 147 -21.21 13.28 15.82
CA TRP A 147 -21.55 14.66 16.18
C TRP A 147 -22.34 15.39 15.08
N ALA A 148 -22.58 14.74 13.93
CA ALA A 148 -23.34 15.35 12.86
C ALA A 148 -24.85 15.31 13.16
N PRO A 149 -25.57 16.42 13.00
CA PRO A 149 -27.02 16.43 13.07
C PRO A 149 -27.64 15.49 12.03
N ASP A 150 -28.78 14.87 12.35
CA ASP A 150 -29.48 13.91 11.47
C ASP A 150 -29.78 14.49 10.07
N ALA A 151 -30.03 15.81 10.00
CA ALA A 151 -30.23 16.54 8.74
C ALA A 151 -29.03 16.42 7.76
N GLN A 152 -27.81 16.17 8.27
CA GLN A 152 -26.59 16.04 7.47
C GLN A 152 -26.25 14.59 7.14
N ALA A 153 -27.07 13.61 7.53
CA ALA A 153 -26.84 12.19 7.26
C ALA A 153 -26.62 11.88 5.77
N HIS A 154 -27.30 12.62 4.88
CA HIS A 154 -27.17 12.49 3.42
C HIS A 154 -25.79 12.89 2.88
N ARG A 155 -25.01 13.70 3.61
CA ARG A 155 -23.64 14.10 3.22
C ARG A 155 -22.63 12.98 3.44
N PHE A 156 -22.95 11.98 4.26
CA PHE A 156 -22.04 10.88 4.56
C PHE A 156 -22.20 9.72 3.58
N ARG A 157 -21.08 9.27 3.00
CA ARG A 157 -21.07 8.10 2.11
C ARG A 157 -21.56 6.85 2.83
N ALA A 158 -22.39 6.05 2.19
CA ALA A 158 -22.82 4.76 2.71
C ALA A 158 -21.61 3.84 2.98
N LEU A 159 -21.70 3.00 4.02
CA LEU A 159 -20.68 2.03 4.42
C LEU A 159 -21.22 0.59 4.26
N PRO A 160 -21.47 0.12 3.02
CA PRO A 160 -22.17 -1.14 2.78
C PRO A 160 -21.27 -2.37 2.95
N ARG A 161 -19.94 -2.22 3.01
CA ARG A 161 -19.02 -3.36 3.00
C ARG A 161 -18.97 -4.03 4.37
N ILE A 162 -19.18 -5.34 4.37
CA ILE A 162 -18.99 -6.23 5.51
C ILE A 162 -17.95 -7.27 5.08
N PRO A 163 -16.69 -7.19 5.54
CA PRO A 163 -15.67 -8.16 5.19
C PRO A 163 -16.01 -9.53 5.80
N VAL A 164 -15.94 -10.58 4.99
CA VAL A 164 -16.03 -11.97 5.47
C VAL A 164 -14.64 -12.38 5.91
N ARG A 165 -14.47 -12.62 7.21
CA ARG A 165 -13.18 -12.99 7.78
C ARG A 165 -13.12 -14.50 7.93
N ASP A 166 -12.12 -15.10 7.31
CA ASP A 166 -11.92 -16.54 7.34
C ASP A 166 -10.48 -16.84 7.73
N ALA A 167 -10.29 -17.07 9.03
CA ALA A 167 -8.99 -17.48 9.54
C ALA A 167 -8.59 -18.86 9.00
N ALA A 168 -9.53 -19.72 8.60
CA ALA A 168 -9.23 -21.07 8.11
C ALA A 168 -8.52 -21.08 6.74
N VAL A 169 -8.35 -19.91 6.10
CA VAL A 169 -7.56 -19.78 4.87
C VAL A 169 -6.12 -20.31 5.02
N HIS A 170 -5.55 -20.32 6.23
CA HIS A 170 -4.23 -20.92 6.48
C HIS A 170 -4.19 -22.43 6.25
N ARG A 171 -5.36 -23.08 6.21
CA ARG A 171 -5.50 -24.53 5.93
C ARG A 171 -5.92 -24.81 4.50
N ASP A 172 -6.25 -23.79 3.71
CA ASP A 172 -6.70 -23.95 2.33
C ASP A 172 -5.49 -24.21 1.41
N PRO A 173 -5.38 -25.39 0.78
CA PRO A 173 -4.30 -25.68 -0.15
C PRO A 173 -4.27 -24.72 -1.34
N ALA A 174 -5.44 -24.28 -1.83
CA ALA A 174 -5.51 -23.35 -2.97
C ALA A 174 -4.95 -21.97 -2.60
N ALA A 175 -5.09 -21.55 -1.34
CA ALA A 175 -4.49 -20.32 -0.85
C ALA A 175 -2.96 -20.43 -0.83
N TRP A 176 -2.42 -21.54 -0.32
CA TRP A 176 -0.98 -21.79 -0.32
C TRP A 176 -0.39 -21.92 -1.71
N THR A 177 -1.09 -22.56 -2.67
CA THR A 177 -0.63 -22.61 -4.06
C THR A 177 -0.46 -21.21 -4.65
N ALA A 178 -1.42 -20.31 -4.43
CA ALA A 178 -1.33 -18.93 -4.90
C ALA A 178 -0.21 -18.15 -4.18
N VAL A 179 -0.05 -18.35 -2.87
CA VAL A 179 1.02 -17.72 -2.08
C VAL A 179 2.39 -18.18 -2.56
N VAL A 180 2.61 -19.48 -2.70
CA VAL A 180 3.87 -20.06 -3.16
C VAL A 180 4.17 -19.61 -4.59
N ALA A 181 3.18 -19.62 -5.49
CA ALA A 181 3.36 -19.11 -6.86
C ALA A 181 3.79 -17.63 -6.87
N ASN A 182 3.19 -16.80 -6.01
CA ASN A 182 3.55 -15.39 -5.89
C ASN A 182 4.96 -15.19 -5.33
N VAL A 183 5.33 -15.96 -4.30
CA VAL A 183 6.67 -15.91 -3.69
C VAL A 183 7.73 -16.39 -4.68
N VAL A 184 7.54 -17.56 -5.28
CA VAL A 184 8.46 -18.12 -6.28
C VAL A 184 8.60 -17.18 -7.46
N GLY A 185 7.48 -16.66 -7.97
CA GLY A 185 7.51 -15.66 -9.02
C GLY A 185 8.37 -14.46 -8.64
N ALA A 186 8.11 -13.86 -7.47
CA ALA A 186 8.82 -12.67 -7.00
C ALA A 186 10.33 -12.91 -6.89
N LEU A 187 10.72 -14.06 -6.32
CA LEU A 187 12.11 -14.47 -6.18
C LEU A 187 12.78 -14.70 -7.54
N VAL A 188 12.10 -15.36 -8.48
CA VAL A 188 12.60 -15.58 -9.84
C VAL A 188 12.77 -14.26 -10.58
N ALA A 189 11.80 -13.34 -10.48
CA ALA A 189 11.92 -12.01 -11.09
C ALA A 189 13.11 -11.22 -10.52
N GLY A 190 13.31 -11.25 -9.20
CA GLY A 190 14.47 -10.66 -8.54
C GLY A 190 15.77 -11.29 -8.99
N ALA A 191 15.85 -12.63 -9.01
CA ALA A 191 17.04 -13.37 -9.43
C ALA A 191 17.41 -13.10 -10.90
N ILE A 192 16.42 -13.04 -11.80
CA ILE A 192 16.65 -12.66 -13.21
C ILE A 192 17.21 -11.24 -13.29
N ALA A 193 16.63 -10.28 -12.55
CA ALA A 193 17.12 -8.90 -12.57
C ALA A 193 18.56 -8.79 -12.05
N VAL A 194 18.91 -9.53 -10.99
CA VAL A 194 20.29 -9.62 -10.47
C VAL A 194 21.22 -10.26 -11.50
N ALA A 195 20.83 -11.37 -12.13
CA ALA A 195 21.63 -12.06 -13.15
C ALA A 195 21.90 -11.18 -14.38
N LEU A 196 20.96 -10.31 -14.73
CA LEU A 196 21.10 -9.34 -15.82
C LEU A 196 21.88 -8.08 -15.41
N GLY A 197 22.34 -7.96 -14.16
CA GLY A 197 23.06 -6.78 -13.68
C GLY A 197 22.20 -5.52 -13.61
N LEU A 198 20.87 -5.67 -13.55
CA LEU A 198 19.95 -4.54 -13.38
C LEU A 198 20.06 -4.09 -11.91
N GLY A 199 20.76 -2.98 -11.63
CA GLY A 199 21.03 -2.47 -10.27
C GLY A 199 19.80 -2.11 -9.41
N HIS A 200 18.60 -2.49 -9.85
CA HIS A 200 17.30 -2.12 -9.35
C HIS A 200 16.36 -3.35 -9.26
N HIS A 201 16.91 -4.50 -8.86
CA HIS A 201 16.21 -5.78 -8.78
C HIS A 201 14.91 -5.74 -7.95
N TYR A 202 14.84 -4.87 -6.94
CA TYR A 202 13.62 -4.63 -6.16
C TYR A 202 12.43 -4.14 -7.03
N TRP A 203 12.67 -3.37 -8.10
CA TRP A 203 11.61 -2.95 -9.03
C TRP A 203 11.03 -4.10 -9.84
N ALA A 204 11.84 -5.12 -10.16
CA ALA A 204 11.37 -6.33 -10.83
C ALA A 204 10.39 -7.09 -9.92
N VAL A 205 10.74 -7.23 -8.63
CA VAL A 205 9.87 -7.82 -7.60
C VAL A 205 8.55 -7.06 -7.49
N VAL A 206 8.61 -5.74 -7.35
CA VAL A 206 7.41 -4.88 -7.20
C VAL A 206 6.51 -4.97 -8.42
N THR A 207 7.08 -4.96 -9.62
CA THR A 207 6.33 -5.07 -10.88
C THR A 207 5.64 -6.42 -11.01
N LEU A 208 6.32 -7.50 -10.62
CA LEU A 208 5.74 -8.82 -10.67
C LEU A 208 4.61 -8.99 -9.64
N VAL A 209 4.83 -8.59 -8.40
CA VAL A 209 3.79 -8.58 -7.35
C VAL A 209 2.65 -7.66 -7.76
N ALA A 210 2.92 -6.61 -8.54
CA ALA A 210 1.85 -5.84 -9.13
C ALA A 210 1.02 -6.66 -10.14
N VAL A 211 1.63 -7.45 -11.01
CA VAL A 211 0.89 -8.11 -12.10
C VAL A 211 0.16 -9.38 -11.65
N LEU A 212 0.70 -10.09 -10.66
CA LEU A 212 0.21 -11.40 -10.28
C LEU A 212 -1.21 -11.39 -9.68
N PRO A 213 -1.97 -12.50 -9.80
CA PRO A 213 -3.29 -12.59 -9.22
C PRO A 213 -3.25 -12.66 -7.69
N VAL A 214 -4.28 -12.09 -7.08
CA VAL A 214 -4.58 -12.30 -5.65
C VAL A 214 -4.97 -13.77 -5.44
N VAL A 215 -4.76 -14.30 -4.24
CA VAL A 215 -5.35 -15.56 -3.79
C VAL A 215 -6.83 -15.63 -4.18
N ARG A 216 -7.22 -16.66 -4.96
CA ARG A 216 -8.57 -16.88 -5.53
C ARG A 216 -9.03 -15.86 -6.61
N GLY A 217 -8.12 -15.09 -7.20
CA GLY A 217 -8.42 -14.14 -8.27
C GLY A 217 -8.26 -14.73 -9.68
N PRO A 218 -9.18 -14.46 -10.62
CA PRO A 218 -9.01 -14.91 -12.01
C PRO A 218 -7.86 -14.16 -12.70
N LEU A 219 -7.05 -14.90 -13.46
CA LEU A 219 -6.08 -14.33 -14.40
C LEU A 219 -6.84 -13.59 -15.50
N SER A 220 -6.46 -12.33 -15.76
CA SER A 220 -7.05 -11.53 -16.84
C SER A 220 -5.96 -10.78 -17.56
N PHE A 221 -5.68 -11.20 -18.80
CA PHE A 221 -4.71 -10.55 -19.67
C PHE A 221 -5.00 -9.07 -19.86
N THR A 222 -6.26 -8.67 -19.98
CA THR A 222 -6.65 -7.26 -20.09
C THR A 222 -6.25 -6.45 -18.85
N ARG A 223 -6.44 -6.99 -17.63
CA ARG A 223 -6.01 -6.32 -16.40
C ARG A 223 -4.49 -6.23 -16.30
N VAL A 224 -3.79 -7.29 -16.69
CA VAL A 224 -2.33 -7.30 -16.74
C VAL A 224 -1.83 -6.25 -17.74
N ALA A 225 -2.36 -6.21 -18.95
CA ALA A 225 -1.99 -5.25 -19.98
C ALA A 225 -2.24 -3.80 -19.54
N HIS A 226 -3.41 -3.49 -18.97
CA HIS A 226 -3.69 -2.16 -18.42
C HIS A 226 -2.73 -1.78 -17.29
N ARG A 227 -2.34 -2.74 -16.45
CA ARG A 227 -1.40 -2.49 -15.36
C ARG A 227 0.01 -2.22 -15.89
N VAL A 228 0.49 -3.01 -16.84
CA VAL A 228 1.79 -2.81 -17.49
C VAL A 228 1.83 -1.46 -18.20
N LEU A 229 0.82 -1.16 -19.03
CA LEU A 229 0.73 0.12 -19.74
C LEU A 229 0.62 1.31 -18.76
N GLY A 230 -0.17 1.15 -17.69
CA GLY A 230 -0.31 2.16 -16.65
C GLY A 230 1.00 2.44 -15.90
N THR A 231 1.77 1.41 -15.57
CA THR A 231 3.09 1.56 -14.94
C THR A 231 4.06 2.23 -15.91
N LEU A 232 4.12 1.80 -17.18
CA LEU A 232 4.99 2.41 -18.19
C LEU A 232 4.68 3.89 -18.40
N ALA A 233 3.40 4.23 -18.60
CA ALA A 233 2.96 5.60 -18.75
C ALA A 233 3.26 6.44 -17.49
N GLY A 234 3.00 5.87 -16.30
CA GLY A 234 3.32 6.50 -15.02
C GLY A 234 4.82 6.79 -14.85
N SER A 235 5.68 5.83 -15.21
CA SER A 235 7.14 5.98 -15.17
C SER A 235 7.64 7.06 -16.12
N VAL A 236 7.08 7.16 -17.33
CA VAL A 236 7.42 8.23 -18.29
C VAL A 236 7.03 9.60 -17.74
N VAL A 237 5.83 9.74 -17.17
CA VAL A 237 5.39 10.98 -16.54
C VAL A 237 6.28 11.35 -15.35
N ALA A 238 6.61 10.38 -14.49
CA ALA A 238 7.50 10.59 -13.36
C ALA A 238 8.91 11.02 -13.81
N ALA A 239 9.46 10.39 -14.85
CA ALA A 239 10.75 10.78 -15.43
C ALA A 239 10.71 12.20 -15.99
N GLY A 240 9.65 12.59 -16.69
CA GLY A 240 9.47 13.95 -17.20
C GLY A 240 9.42 14.99 -16.07
N ILE A 241 8.72 14.70 -14.97
CA ILE A 241 8.66 15.58 -13.79
C ILE A 241 10.03 15.70 -13.12
N LEU A 242 10.74 14.59 -12.95
CA LEU A 242 12.07 14.58 -12.33
C LEU A 242 13.11 15.31 -13.20
N ALA A 243 13.00 15.22 -14.52
CA ALA A 243 13.87 15.94 -15.46
C ALA A 243 13.74 17.47 -15.37
N LEU A 244 12.61 17.98 -14.85
CA LEU A 244 12.40 19.42 -14.63
C LEU A 244 13.15 19.96 -13.39
N HIS A 245 13.83 19.10 -12.61
CA HIS A 245 14.60 19.48 -11.42
C HIS A 245 13.82 20.39 -10.46
N LEU A 246 12.53 20.09 -10.28
CA LEU A 246 11.63 20.89 -9.46
C LEU A 246 12.08 20.90 -7.99
N PRO A 247 11.89 22.01 -7.27
CA PRO A 247 12.18 22.06 -5.84
C PRO A 247 11.24 21.10 -5.08
N ALA A 248 11.71 20.56 -3.95
CA ALA A 248 10.99 19.55 -3.18
C ALA A 248 9.50 19.87 -2.90
N PRO A 249 9.10 21.12 -2.57
CA PRO A 249 7.70 21.46 -2.39
C PRO A 249 6.84 21.22 -3.63
N ALA A 250 7.38 21.49 -4.83
CA ALA A 250 6.67 21.29 -6.08
C ALA A 250 6.50 19.80 -6.40
N VAL A 251 7.51 18.97 -6.13
CA VAL A 251 7.41 17.51 -6.28
C VAL A 251 6.36 16.94 -5.32
N ILE A 252 6.36 17.38 -4.06
CA ILE A 252 5.36 17.00 -3.05
C ILE A 252 3.95 17.40 -3.53
N ALA A 253 3.76 18.64 -4.00
CA ALA A 253 2.48 19.11 -4.51
C ALA A 253 1.97 18.26 -5.68
N VAL A 254 2.83 17.93 -6.63
CA VAL A 254 2.49 17.06 -7.77
C VAL A 254 2.13 15.65 -7.29
N ALA A 255 2.92 15.06 -6.40
CA ALA A 255 2.64 13.73 -5.85
C ALA A 255 1.27 13.67 -5.15
N ILE A 256 0.93 14.70 -4.38
CA ILE A 256 -0.36 14.81 -3.69
C ILE A 256 -1.50 15.02 -4.68
N ALA A 257 -1.30 15.86 -5.70
CA ALA A 257 -2.29 16.07 -6.77
C ALA A 257 -2.59 14.76 -7.52
N CYS A 258 -1.55 14.00 -7.88
CA CYS A 258 -1.68 12.67 -8.49
C CYS A 258 -2.40 11.69 -7.57
N GLN A 259 -2.03 11.63 -6.29
CA GLN A 259 -2.67 10.76 -5.29
C GLN A 259 -4.15 11.12 -5.10
N PHE A 260 -4.47 12.41 -5.09
CA PHE A 260 -5.84 12.90 -5.01
C PHE A 260 -6.65 12.54 -6.27
N ALA A 261 -6.07 12.73 -7.46
CA ALA A 261 -6.69 12.32 -8.72
C ALA A 261 -6.96 10.81 -8.75
N ALA A 262 -6.01 9.99 -8.28
CA ALA A 262 -6.18 8.55 -8.14
C ALA A 262 -7.33 8.19 -7.18
N GLU A 263 -7.42 8.87 -6.03
CA GLU A 263 -8.55 8.69 -5.09
C GLU A 263 -9.91 9.01 -5.72
N LEU A 264 -9.98 10.08 -6.52
CA LEU A 264 -11.18 10.52 -7.23
C LEU A 264 -11.59 9.51 -8.30
N ALA A 265 -10.65 9.04 -9.12
CA ALA A 265 -10.88 8.06 -10.18
C ALA A 265 -11.44 6.74 -9.61
N VAL A 266 -10.90 6.26 -8.49
CA VAL A 266 -11.43 5.06 -7.78
C VAL A 266 -12.79 5.35 -7.14
N GLY A 267 -12.99 6.60 -6.68
CA GLY A 267 -14.24 7.06 -6.09
C GLY A 267 -15.41 7.05 -7.07
N SER A 268 -15.19 7.52 -8.31
CA SER A 268 -16.19 7.67 -9.38
C SER A 268 -16.61 6.33 -9.98
N THR A 269 -15.67 5.40 -10.20
CA THR A 269 -15.99 4.05 -10.71
C THR A 269 -16.91 3.27 -9.78
N THR A 270 -16.75 3.45 -8.47
CA THR A 270 -17.63 2.79 -7.47
C THR A 270 -19.04 3.38 -7.47
N GLY A 271 -19.20 4.68 -7.80
CA GLY A 271 -20.50 5.35 -7.88
C GLY A 271 -21.36 4.80 -9.01
N TRP A 272 -20.75 4.63 -10.20
CA TRP A 272 -21.42 4.13 -11.41
C TRP A 272 -21.98 2.70 -11.25
N ARG A 273 -21.26 1.83 -10.53
CA ARG A 273 -21.71 0.44 -10.26
C ARG A 273 -22.91 0.36 -9.30
N SER A 274 -23.09 1.36 -8.44
CA SER A 274 -24.22 1.41 -7.50
C SER A 274 -25.50 1.98 -8.12
N SER A 275 -25.36 2.86 -9.13
CA SER A 275 -26.50 3.37 -9.91
C SER A 275 -27.00 2.34 -10.93
N SER A 276 -26.12 1.53 -11.53
CA SER A 276 -26.52 0.48 -12.46
C SER A 276 -27.24 -0.69 -11.78
N SER A 277 -26.82 -1.09 -10.56
CA SER A 277 -27.53 -2.12 -9.78
C SER A 277 -28.89 -1.67 -9.23
N ARG A 278 -29.15 -0.36 -9.16
CA ARG A 278 -30.48 0.18 -8.82
C ARG A 278 -31.44 0.20 -10.00
N ARG A 279 -30.96 0.40 -11.23
CA ARG A 279 -31.78 0.38 -12.45
C ARG A 279 -32.19 -1.02 -12.91
N SER A 280 -31.53 -2.09 -12.45
CA SER A 280 -31.91 -3.47 -12.79
C SER A 280 -32.87 -4.12 -11.78
N ARG A 281 -33.34 -3.36 -10.78
CA ARG A 281 -34.28 -3.81 -9.74
C ARG A 281 -35.58 -2.98 -9.72
N SER A 282 -35.76 -2.10 -10.70
CA SER A 282 -36.99 -1.34 -10.98
C SER A 282 -37.57 -1.81 -12.30
#